data_AF-A0AAV9PRA6-F1
#
_entry.id   AF-A0AAV9PRA6-F1
#
_cell.length_a   1.000
_cell.length_b   1.000
_cell.length_c   1.000
_cell.angle_alpha   90.00
_cell.angle_beta   90.00
_cell.angle_gamma   90.00
#
_symmetry.space_group_name_H-M   'P 1'
#
loop_
_entity.id
_entity.type
_entity.pdbx_description
1 polymer ?
#
loop_
_entity_poly.entity_id
_entity_poly.type
_entity_poly.pdbx_seq_one_letter_code
_entity_poly.pdbx_strand_id
1 'polypeptide(L)'
;MALTDYCNREKFSDITIKSGHLEFKCHKIILCKASAYFEKLLDPDGNFIERTLSVIELKDDHPEAVGAMLRYIYDFDYRPKVQTKKVEDGDEYSCPAIFHLHVYDAAHKYLFPRLASKALAAVNTALEELKKRDDVATAHVFEVIKLLHEREEKPFQATSKVLIQRHMASMMKQKEFRAWLEEDDNQALDQVLDSIADCVNGRHKLRVCKCCSWTSLDSTHNLSHLCRVGNAHVDSPNRYHSVDLGYIGGNLSILDTTR
;
A
#
# COMPACT_ATOMS: atom_id res chain seq x y z
N MET A 1 -23.44 26.40 20.30
CA MET A 1 -23.81 25.39 19.30
C MET A 1 -22.51 24.88 18.70
N ALA A 2 -22.35 23.57 18.55
CA ALA A 2 -21.10 22.99 18.07
C ALA A 2 -21.17 22.76 16.56
N LEU A 3 -20.03 22.85 15.84
CA LEU A 3 -20.00 22.54 14.41
C LEU A 3 -20.45 21.08 14.15
N THR A 4 -20.17 20.19 15.09
CA THR A 4 -20.59 18.78 15.05
C THR A 4 -22.09 18.59 14.83
N ASP A 5 -22.93 19.54 15.27
CA ASP A 5 -24.40 19.47 15.15
C ASP A 5 -24.88 19.57 13.69
N TYR A 6 -24.02 20.06 12.79
CA TYR A 6 -24.32 20.31 11.38
C TYR A 6 -23.69 19.28 10.44
N CYS A 7 -22.80 18.42 10.93
CA CYS A 7 -22.12 17.43 10.12
C CYS A 7 -23.11 16.43 9.50
N ASN A 8 -23.13 16.34 8.17
CA ASN A 8 -24.03 15.47 7.40
C ASN A 8 -25.52 15.64 7.78
N ARG A 9 -25.96 16.89 7.97
CA ARG A 9 -27.36 17.25 8.23
C ARG A 9 -27.85 18.19 7.14
N GLU A 10 -29.13 18.08 6.79
CA GLU A 10 -29.78 18.99 5.82
C GLU A 10 -29.94 20.43 6.34
N LYS A 11 -29.91 20.60 7.67
CA LYS A 11 -30.12 21.89 8.31
C LYS A 11 -29.04 22.88 7.88
N PHE A 12 -29.43 23.87 7.08
CA PHE A 12 -28.57 24.88 6.44
C PHE A 12 -27.57 24.35 5.41
N SER A 13 -27.66 23.08 5.02
CA SER A 13 -26.81 22.56 3.96
C SER A 13 -27.18 23.19 2.62
N ASP A 14 -26.18 23.62 1.87
CA ASP A 14 -26.30 24.29 0.58
C ASP A 14 -25.49 23.57 -0.52
N ILE A 15 -24.87 22.44 -0.17
CA ILE A 15 -24.10 21.60 -1.10
C ILE A 15 -24.08 20.13 -0.64
N THR A 16 -24.06 19.21 -1.60
CA THR A 16 -23.85 17.78 -1.37
C THR A 16 -22.51 17.37 -1.95
N ILE A 17 -21.67 16.71 -1.16
CA ILE A 17 -20.45 16.06 -1.66
C ILE A 17 -20.74 14.57 -1.85
N LYS A 18 -20.45 14.02 -3.02
CA LYS A 18 -20.57 12.60 -3.34
C LYS A 18 -19.20 11.98 -3.55
N SER A 19 -19.01 10.76 -3.09
CA SER A 19 -17.81 9.96 -3.38
C SER A 19 -18.21 8.49 -3.38
N GLY A 20 -18.07 7.83 -4.53
CA GLY A 20 -18.56 6.48 -4.77
C GLY A 20 -20.02 6.30 -4.31
N HIS A 21 -20.22 5.41 -3.34
CA HIS A 21 -21.54 5.05 -2.81
C HIS A 21 -22.02 5.97 -1.66
N LEU A 22 -21.21 6.93 -1.23
CA LEU A 22 -21.53 7.82 -0.10
C LEU A 22 -21.89 9.23 -0.55
N GLU A 23 -22.89 9.80 0.14
CA GLU A 23 -23.32 11.19 -0.04
C GLU A 23 -23.32 11.93 1.29
N PHE A 24 -22.84 13.18 1.28
CA PHE A 24 -22.69 14.00 2.47
C PHE A 24 -23.34 15.37 2.28
N LYS A 25 -24.26 15.73 3.17
CA LYS A 25 -24.82 17.08 3.25
C LYS A 25 -23.82 18.02 3.93
N CYS A 26 -23.40 19.05 3.21
CA CYS A 26 -22.32 19.94 3.60
C CYS A 26 -22.73 21.42 3.51
N HIS A 27 -21.85 22.28 4.00
CA HIS A 27 -22.04 23.73 4.02
C HIS A 27 -20.87 24.39 3.28
N LYS A 28 -21.14 25.13 2.20
CA LYS A 28 -20.12 25.77 1.35
C LYS A 28 -19.15 26.61 2.17
N ILE A 29 -19.67 27.43 3.09
CA ILE A 29 -18.84 28.30 3.94
C ILE A 29 -17.87 27.51 4.83
N ILE A 30 -18.25 26.33 5.32
CA ILE A 30 -17.39 25.48 6.16
C ILE A 30 -16.31 24.83 5.28
N LEU A 31 -16.68 24.35 4.09
CA LEU A 31 -15.72 23.80 3.11
C LEU A 31 -14.68 24.84 2.70
N CYS A 32 -15.11 26.04 2.26
CA CYS A 32 -14.21 27.11 1.84
C CYS A 32 -13.29 27.57 2.97
N LYS A 33 -13.82 27.72 4.19
CA LYS A 33 -13.00 28.10 5.35
C LYS A 33 -11.91 27.06 5.66
N ALA A 34 -12.21 25.78 5.44
CA ALA A 34 -11.33 24.70 5.83
C ALA A 34 -10.30 24.32 4.74
N SER A 35 -10.53 24.69 3.48
CA SER A 35 -9.70 24.29 2.34
C SER A 35 -9.67 25.35 1.24
N ALA A 36 -8.44 25.75 0.88
CA ALA A 36 -8.18 26.63 -0.25
C ALA A 36 -8.62 26.02 -1.60
N TYR A 37 -8.67 24.68 -1.69
CA TYR A 37 -9.19 24.01 -2.88
C TYR A 37 -10.69 24.31 -3.04
N PHE A 38 -11.48 24.09 -1.98
CA PHE A 38 -12.92 24.34 -2.02
C PHE A 38 -13.23 25.84 -2.09
N GLU A 39 -12.43 26.69 -1.46
CA GLU A 39 -12.54 28.14 -1.59
C GLU A 39 -12.43 28.56 -3.06
N LYS A 40 -11.41 28.10 -3.77
CA LYS A 40 -11.22 28.39 -5.19
C LYS A 40 -12.28 27.75 -6.09
N LEU A 41 -12.71 26.54 -5.77
CA LEU A 41 -13.71 25.79 -6.54
C LEU A 41 -15.11 26.42 -6.45
N LEU A 42 -15.45 26.97 -5.28
CA LEU A 42 -16.77 27.54 -4.97
C LEU A 42 -16.79 29.07 -5.01
N ASP A 43 -15.69 29.71 -5.42
CA ASP A 43 -15.57 31.16 -5.55
C ASP A 43 -16.66 31.70 -6.50
N PRO A 44 -17.55 32.61 -6.03
CA PRO A 44 -18.55 33.25 -6.87
C PRO A 44 -17.95 33.97 -8.08
N ASP A 45 -16.75 34.55 -7.94
CA ASP A 45 -16.05 35.26 -9.01
C ASP A 45 -15.12 34.34 -9.83
N GLY A 46 -15.07 33.06 -9.48
CA GLY A 46 -14.24 32.05 -10.14
C GLY A 46 -14.76 31.58 -11.50
N ASN A 47 -13.96 30.77 -12.20
CA ASN A 47 -14.30 30.26 -13.54
C ASN A 47 -14.83 28.81 -13.54
N PHE A 48 -14.94 28.17 -12.38
CA PHE A 48 -15.38 26.78 -12.25
C PHE A 48 -16.91 26.69 -12.35
N ILE A 49 -17.41 25.64 -13.02
CA ILE A 49 -18.86 25.41 -13.14
C ILE A 49 -19.45 24.90 -11.82
N GLU A 50 -18.62 24.24 -11.01
CA GLU A 50 -18.94 23.66 -9.72
C GLU A 50 -19.48 24.70 -8.72
N ARG A 51 -19.12 25.98 -8.88
CA ARG A 51 -19.62 27.08 -8.05
C ARG A 51 -21.15 27.17 -8.03
N THR A 52 -21.81 26.86 -9.16
CA THR A 52 -23.27 26.91 -9.31
C THR A 52 -23.95 25.57 -9.01
N LEU A 53 -23.19 24.49 -8.89
CA LEU A 53 -23.74 23.17 -8.60
C LEU A 53 -24.17 23.05 -7.14
N SER A 54 -25.21 22.25 -6.92
CA SER A 54 -25.64 21.80 -5.60
C SER A 54 -25.00 20.46 -5.21
N VAL A 55 -24.28 19.82 -6.14
CA VAL A 55 -23.62 18.52 -5.97
C VAL A 55 -22.22 18.59 -6.56
N ILE A 56 -21.21 18.18 -5.80
CA ILE A 56 -19.84 17.97 -6.26
C ILE A 56 -19.50 16.50 -6.05
N GLU A 57 -18.90 15.87 -7.06
CA GLU A 57 -18.54 14.45 -7.04
C GLU A 57 -17.01 14.30 -7.02
N LEU A 58 -16.50 13.61 -6.00
CA LEU A 58 -15.09 13.31 -5.78
C LEU A 58 -14.84 11.84 -6.17
N LYS A 59 -14.68 11.61 -7.48
CA LYS A 59 -14.72 10.26 -8.10
C LYS A 59 -13.48 9.41 -7.86
N ASP A 60 -12.31 10.04 -7.74
CA ASP A 60 -11.03 9.31 -7.71
C ASP A 60 -10.55 9.00 -6.29
N ASP A 61 -11.34 9.36 -5.28
CA ASP A 61 -10.95 9.29 -3.87
C ASP A 61 -11.82 8.28 -3.13
N HIS A 62 -11.22 7.58 -2.16
CA HIS A 62 -11.91 6.53 -1.42
C HIS A 62 -13.08 7.11 -0.59
N PRO A 63 -14.32 6.59 -0.70
CA PRO A 63 -15.50 7.16 -0.05
C PRO A 63 -15.36 7.42 1.46
N GLU A 64 -14.79 6.48 2.21
CA GLU A 64 -14.63 6.59 3.67
C GLU A 64 -13.53 7.58 4.04
N ALA A 65 -12.49 7.72 3.20
CA ALA A 65 -11.46 8.73 3.39
C ALA A 65 -12.04 10.14 3.17
N VAL A 66 -12.86 10.32 2.14
CA VAL A 66 -13.63 11.55 1.91
C VAL A 66 -14.57 11.82 3.09
N GLY A 67 -15.31 10.82 3.54
CA GLY A 67 -16.19 10.94 4.71
C GLY A 67 -15.44 11.34 5.99
N ALA A 68 -14.26 10.77 6.22
CA ALA A 68 -13.41 11.11 7.36
C ALA A 68 -12.87 12.55 7.27
N MET A 69 -12.44 12.97 6.07
CA MET A 69 -12.01 14.34 5.78
C MET A 69 -13.15 15.34 6.00
N LEU A 70 -14.35 15.03 5.51
CA LEU A 70 -15.53 15.88 5.71
C LEU A 70 -15.95 15.92 7.17
N ARG A 71 -15.88 14.82 7.92
CA ARG A 71 -16.14 14.85 9.38
C ARG A 71 -15.14 15.74 10.11
N TYR A 72 -13.87 15.71 9.70
CA TYR A 72 -12.79 16.50 10.32
C TYR A 72 -13.06 18.01 10.31
N ILE A 73 -13.65 18.54 9.23
CA ILE A 73 -13.95 19.98 9.12
C ILE A 73 -15.12 20.44 9.99
N TYR A 74 -15.87 19.51 10.60
CA TYR A 74 -16.89 19.79 11.63
C TYR A 74 -16.41 19.45 13.05
N ASP A 75 -15.09 19.51 13.29
CA ASP A 75 -14.44 19.28 14.59
C ASP A 75 -14.50 17.82 15.13
N PHE A 76 -14.83 16.84 14.28
CA PHE A 76 -14.66 15.43 14.66
C PHE A 76 -13.20 14.97 14.53
N ASP A 77 -12.83 13.95 15.31
CA ASP A 77 -11.70 13.11 14.95
C ASP A 77 -12.05 12.31 13.68
N TYR A 78 -11.16 12.38 12.68
CA TYR A 78 -11.31 11.66 11.42
C TYR A 78 -11.13 10.15 11.61
N ARG A 79 -10.40 9.75 12.65
CA ARG A 79 -10.18 8.33 12.96
C ARG A 79 -11.54 7.68 13.23
N PRO A 80 -11.82 6.50 12.64
CA PRO A 80 -13.02 5.77 12.98
C PRO A 80 -12.98 5.49 14.48
N LYS A 81 -14.06 5.80 15.19
CA LYS A 81 -14.22 5.32 16.57
C LYS A 81 -14.23 3.80 16.44
N VAL A 82 -13.21 3.14 17.01
CA VAL A 82 -12.99 1.70 16.98
C VAL A 82 -14.35 1.00 17.06
N GLN A 83 -14.82 0.45 15.96
CA GLN A 83 -16.06 -0.31 15.98
C GLN A 83 -15.74 -1.57 16.75
N THR A 84 -16.20 -1.67 18.00
CA THR A 84 -16.27 -2.92 18.77
C THR A 84 -17.30 -3.90 18.19
N LYS A 85 -17.55 -3.82 16.89
CA LYS A 85 -18.32 -4.83 16.19
C LYS A 85 -17.34 -5.93 15.85
N LYS A 86 -17.65 -7.14 16.31
CA LYS A 86 -17.00 -8.36 15.89
C LYS A 86 -16.90 -8.32 14.37
N VAL A 87 -15.70 -8.55 13.85
CA VAL A 87 -15.43 -8.73 12.42
C VAL A 87 -16.38 -9.82 11.94
N GLU A 88 -17.47 -9.41 11.29
CA GLU A 88 -18.26 -10.32 10.46
C GLU A 88 -17.53 -10.36 9.11
N ASP A 89 -17.41 -11.56 8.54
CA ASP A 89 -16.68 -11.81 7.29
C ASP A 89 -17.10 -10.79 6.21
N GLY A 90 -16.23 -9.84 5.90
CA GLY A 90 -16.47 -8.83 4.85
C GLY A 90 -16.10 -7.38 5.15
N ASP A 91 -15.55 -7.04 6.33
CA ASP A 91 -15.15 -5.65 6.60
C ASP A 91 -13.99 -5.18 5.68
N GLU A 92 -14.31 -4.23 4.81
CA GLU A 92 -13.49 -3.64 3.73
C GLU A 92 -12.21 -2.90 4.22
N TYR A 93 -11.97 -2.83 5.53
CA TYR A 93 -10.80 -2.17 6.12
C TYR A 93 -10.16 -2.97 7.26
N SER A 94 -9.61 -4.13 6.92
CA SER A 94 -8.88 -4.96 7.89
C SER A 94 -7.46 -4.46 8.22
N CYS A 95 -6.94 -3.43 7.52
CA CYS A 95 -5.63 -2.82 7.81
C CYS A 95 -5.74 -1.30 8.02
N PRO A 96 -5.49 -0.78 9.24
CA PRO A 96 -5.57 0.65 9.54
C PRO A 96 -4.68 1.55 8.65
N ALA A 97 -3.56 1.01 8.16
CA ALA A 97 -2.63 1.76 7.30
C ALA A 97 -3.29 2.20 5.99
N ILE A 98 -4.09 1.33 5.35
CA ILE A 98 -4.79 1.59 4.09
C ILE A 98 -5.72 2.81 4.25
N PHE A 99 -6.57 2.79 5.28
CA PHE A 99 -7.48 3.90 5.57
C PHE A 99 -6.72 5.21 5.82
N HIS A 100 -5.64 5.19 6.60
CA HIS A 100 -4.84 6.39 6.87
C HIS A 100 -4.11 6.92 5.62
N LEU A 101 -3.66 6.05 4.72
CA LEU A 101 -3.05 6.42 3.45
C LEU A 101 -4.06 7.13 2.53
N HIS A 102 -5.28 6.60 2.39
CA HIS A 102 -6.32 7.28 1.61
C HIS A 102 -6.74 8.63 2.21
N VAL A 103 -6.82 8.74 3.55
CA VAL A 103 -7.09 10.04 4.19
C VAL A 103 -5.94 11.01 3.96
N TYR A 104 -4.70 10.54 3.99
CA TYR A 104 -3.52 11.36 3.68
C TYR A 104 -3.59 11.91 2.25
N ASP A 105 -3.92 11.08 1.28
CA ASP A 105 -4.04 11.49 -0.13
C ASP A 105 -5.15 12.51 -0.34
N ALA A 106 -6.36 12.21 0.17
CA ALA A 106 -7.50 13.12 0.08
C ALA A 106 -7.17 14.46 0.76
N ALA A 107 -6.57 14.42 1.95
CA ALA A 107 -6.19 15.64 2.67
C ALA A 107 -5.14 16.46 1.91
N HIS A 108 -4.19 15.82 1.23
CA HIS A 108 -3.23 16.52 0.38
C HIS A 108 -3.88 17.09 -0.88
N LYS A 109 -4.65 16.28 -1.62
CA LYS A 109 -5.34 16.67 -2.85
C LYS A 109 -6.26 17.86 -2.64
N TYR A 110 -7.01 17.86 -1.54
CA TYR A 110 -7.98 18.90 -1.20
C TYR A 110 -7.45 19.97 -0.24
N LEU A 111 -6.13 20.04 -0.05
CA LEU A 111 -5.45 21.12 0.69
C LEU A 111 -5.91 21.29 2.15
N PHE A 112 -5.99 20.18 2.90
CA PHE A 112 -6.20 20.13 4.34
C PHE A 112 -4.90 19.81 5.10
N PRO A 113 -3.93 20.73 5.21
CA PRO A 113 -2.57 20.43 5.68
C PRO A 113 -2.52 19.87 7.12
N ARG A 114 -3.41 20.33 8.00
CA ARG A 114 -3.50 19.82 9.37
C ARG A 114 -4.01 18.37 9.42
N LEU A 115 -4.94 18.02 8.54
CA LEU A 115 -5.43 16.65 8.43
C LEU A 115 -4.37 15.75 7.80
N ALA A 116 -3.70 16.20 6.73
CA ALA A 116 -2.62 15.47 6.09
C ALA A 116 -1.49 15.14 7.09
N SER A 117 -1.08 16.12 7.90
CA SER A 117 -0.07 15.91 8.96
C SER A 117 -0.52 14.87 10.00
N LYS A 118 -1.79 14.93 10.43
CA LYS A 118 -2.37 13.96 11.38
C LYS A 118 -2.48 12.56 10.78
N ALA A 119 -2.89 12.47 9.51
CA ALA A 119 -3.00 11.23 8.77
C ALA A 119 -1.63 10.58 8.59
N LEU A 120 -0.60 11.34 8.20
CA LEU A 120 0.77 10.86 8.06
C LEU A 120 1.32 10.29 9.37
N ALA A 121 1.10 10.98 10.49
CA ALA A 121 1.51 10.47 11.80
C ALA A 121 0.82 9.13 12.14
N ALA A 122 -0.45 8.98 11.76
CA ALA A 122 -1.20 7.74 11.95
C ALA A 122 -0.76 6.63 10.98
N VAL A 123 -0.43 6.97 9.73
CA VAL A 123 0.17 6.04 8.75
C VAL A 123 1.46 5.48 9.32
N ASN A 124 2.39 6.33 9.77
CA ASN A 124 3.66 5.88 10.34
C ASN A 124 3.44 4.95 11.55
N THR A 125 2.51 5.30 12.44
CA THR A 125 2.16 4.44 13.57
C THR A 125 1.62 3.08 13.11
N ALA A 126 0.70 3.07 12.15
CA ALA A 126 0.11 1.84 11.63
C ALA A 126 1.11 0.96 10.88
N LEU A 127 2.04 1.56 10.13
CA LEU A 127 3.11 0.85 9.43
C LEU A 127 4.12 0.22 10.39
N GLU A 128 4.49 0.92 11.47
CA GLU A 128 5.36 0.36 12.50
C GLU A 128 4.73 -0.83 13.22
N GLU A 129 3.42 -0.80 13.45
CA GLU A 129 2.70 -1.97 13.99
C GLU A 129 2.58 -3.10 12.96
N LEU A 130 2.33 -2.78 11.69
CA LEU A 130 2.27 -3.77 10.61
C LEU A 130 3.59 -4.54 10.46
N LYS A 131 4.74 -3.85 10.56
CA LYS A 131 6.07 -4.47 10.50
C LYS A 131 6.31 -5.54 11.57
N LYS A 132 5.56 -5.50 12.69
CA LYS A 132 5.70 -6.41 13.82
C LYS A 132 4.73 -7.60 13.75
N ARG A 133 3.76 -7.56 12.83
CA ARG A 133 2.65 -8.52 12.76
C ARG A 133 2.84 -9.51 11.62
N ASP A 134 2.57 -10.77 11.91
CA ASP A 134 2.56 -11.86 10.92
C ASP A 134 1.15 -12.42 10.66
N ASP A 135 0.17 -11.99 11.46
CA ASP A 135 -1.23 -12.44 11.42
C ASP A 135 -2.10 -11.65 10.42
N VAL A 136 -1.52 -10.69 9.70
CA VAL A 136 -2.25 -9.86 8.73
C VAL A 136 -2.39 -10.61 7.41
N ALA A 137 -3.61 -10.63 6.85
CA ALA A 137 -3.86 -11.24 5.56
C ALA A 137 -2.94 -10.64 4.47
N THR A 138 -2.29 -11.51 3.70
CA THR A 138 -1.31 -11.10 2.67
C THR A 138 -1.90 -10.14 1.64
N ALA A 139 -3.20 -10.25 1.32
CA ALA A 139 -3.89 -9.32 0.43
C ALA A 139 -3.85 -7.87 0.96
N HIS A 140 -4.05 -7.65 2.26
CA HIS A 140 -3.98 -6.29 2.83
C HIS A 140 -2.56 -5.75 2.88
N VAL A 141 -1.57 -6.60 3.17
CA VAL A 141 -0.15 -6.20 3.12
C VAL A 141 0.22 -5.79 1.69
N PHE A 142 -0.25 -6.53 0.70
CA PHE A 142 -0.03 -6.20 -0.70
C PHE A 142 -0.67 -4.87 -1.08
N GLU A 143 -1.91 -4.63 -0.67
CA GLU A 143 -2.57 -3.35 -0.92
C GLU A 143 -1.79 -2.16 -0.31
N VAL A 144 -1.30 -2.32 0.92
CA VAL A 144 -0.42 -1.31 1.53
C VAL A 144 0.83 -1.09 0.69
N ILE A 145 1.47 -2.15 0.19
CA ILE A 145 2.67 -2.04 -0.65
C ILE A 145 2.37 -1.27 -1.94
N LYS A 146 1.25 -1.56 -2.62
CA LYS A 146 0.86 -0.81 -3.83
C LYS A 146 0.72 0.68 -3.53
N LEU A 147 -0.04 1.03 -2.50
CA LEU A 147 -0.22 2.43 -2.10
C LEU A 147 1.13 3.08 -1.76
N LEU A 148 2.00 2.42 -0.99
CA LEU A 148 3.32 2.97 -0.69
C LEU A 148 4.18 3.15 -1.94
N HIS A 149 4.06 2.23 -2.91
CA HIS A 149 4.83 2.25 -4.16
C HIS A 149 4.45 3.42 -5.07
N GLU A 150 3.17 3.78 -5.13
CA GLU A 150 2.65 4.94 -5.88
C GLU A 150 3.24 6.29 -5.42
N ARG A 151 3.99 6.31 -4.30
CA ARG A 151 4.51 7.53 -3.67
C ARG A 151 6.02 7.63 -3.82
N GLU A 152 6.52 8.75 -4.33
CA GLU A 152 7.96 8.97 -4.53
C GLU A 152 8.76 9.24 -3.23
N GLU A 153 8.06 9.41 -2.10
CA GLU A 153 8.72 9.76 -0.84
C GLU A 153 9.59 8.59 -0.33
N LYS A 154 10.89 8.87 -0.14
CA LYS A 154 11.87 7.87 0.33
C LYS A 154 11.44 7.05 1.55
N PRO A 155 10.78 7.62 2.59
CA PRO A 155 10.32 6.83 3.74
C PRO A 155 9.28 5.76 3.39
N PHE A 156 8.39 6.05 2.43
CA PHE A 156 7.39 5.08 1.96
C PHE A 156 8.03 3.99 1.12
N GLN A 157 8.94 4.34 0.22
CA GLN A 157 9.69 3.36 -0.58
C GLN A 157 10.55 2.43 0.29
N ALA A 158 11.24 2.98 1.30
CA ALA A 158 11.98 2.17 2.27
C ALA A 158 11.06 1.22 3.06
N THR A 159 9.87 1.70 3.45
CA THR A 159 8.90 0.86 4.17
C THR A 159 8.29 -0.21 3.28
N SER A 160 7.98 0.10 2.01
CA SER A 160 7.55 -0.87 1.00
C SER A 160 8.56 -2.01 0.88
N LYS A 161 9.85 -1.69 0.71
CA LYS A 161 10.94 -2.69 0.65
C LYS A 161 10.96 -3.60 1.87
N VAL A 162 10.84 -3.04 3.07
CA VAL A 162 10.81 -3.83 4.33
C VAL A 162 9.61 -4.78 4.38
N LEU A 163 8.43 -4.32 3.96
CA LEU A 163 7.22 -5.16 3.94
C LEU A 163 7.33 -6.28 2.89
N ILE A 164 7.85 -5.96 1.70
CA ILE A 164 8.16 -6.95 0.65
C ILE A 164 9.13 -8.00 1.19
N GLN A 165 10.26 -7.59 1.78
CA GLN A 165 11.24 -8.53 2.37
C GLN A 165 10.60 -9.47 3.39
N ARG A 166 9.78 -8.93 4.31
CA ARG A 166 9.15 -9.71 5.36
C ARG A 166 8.11 -10.70 4.82
N HIS A 167 7.28 -10.27 3.86
CA HIS A 167 6.13 -11.06 3.38
C HIS A 167 6.35 -11.72 2.02
N MET A 168 7.56 -11.66 1.45
CA MET A 168 7.89 -12.15 0.11
C MET A 168 7.37 -13.56 -0.16
N ALA A 169 7.59 -14.50 0.76
CA ALA A 169 7.22 -15.89 0.58
C ALA A 169 5.70 -16.12 0.45
N SER A 170 4.87 -15.31 1.13
CA SER A 170 3.41 -15.38 0.99
C SER A 170 2.91 -14.55 -0.19
N MET A 171 3.52 -13.38 -0.44
CA MET A 171 3.18 -12.51 -1.58
C MET A 171 3.45 -13.18 -2.92
N MET A 172 4.61 -13.84 -3.07
CA MET A 172 4.97 -14.61 -4.26
C MET A 172 4.07 -15.82 -4.52
N LYS A 173 3.11 -16.14 -3.65
CA LYS A 173 2.06 -17.15 -3.91
C LYS A 173 0.83 -16.52 -4.58
N GLN A 174 0.54 -15.25 -4.32
CA GLN A 174 -0.60 -14.52 -4.88
C GLN A 174 -0.40 -14.28 -6.38
N LYS A 175 -1.45 -14.45 -7.18
CA LYS A 175 -1.36 -14.27 -8.65
C LYS A 175 -1.29 -12.78 -8.99
N GLU A 176 -2.08 -11.99 -8.26
CA GLU A 176 -2.24 -10.55 -8.38
C GLU A 176 -0.91 -9.83 -8.09
N PHE A 177 -0.13 -10.31 -7.13
CA PHE A 177 1.20 -9.78 -6.85
C PHE A 177 2.16 -10.01 -8.01
N ARG A 178 2.18 -11.23 -8.58
CA ARG A 178 3.05 -11.53 -9.73
C ARG A 178 2.68 -10.72 -10.96
N ALA A 179 1.39 -10.58 -11.24
CA ALA A 179 0.90 -9.76 -12.34
C ALA A 179 1.32 -8.28 -12.16
N TRP A 180 1.19 -7.74 -10.95
CA TRP A 180 1.63 -6.38 -10.66
C TRP A 180 3.14 -6.17 -10.91
N LEU A 181 4.00 -7.14 -10.56
CA LEU A 181 5.44 -7.05 -10.87
C LEU A 181 5.75 -7.01 -12.37
N GLU A 182 4.90 -7.64 -13.20
CA GLU A 182 5.06 -7.64 -14.66
C GLU A 182 4.56 -6.34 -15.31
N GLU A 183 3.58 -5.67 -14.68
CA GLU A 183 2.95 -4.45 -15.19
C GLU A 183 3.69 -3.16 -14.81
N ASP A 184 4.44 -3.16 -13.70
CA ASP A 184 4.94 -1.94 -13.04
C ASP A 184 6.26 -1.37 -13.61
N ASP A 185 6.44 -1.33 -14.94
CA ASP A 185 7.65 -0.81 -15.61
C ASP A 185 9.01 -1.30 -15.02
N ASN A 186 8.99 -2.44 -14.33
CA ASN A 186 10.07 -3.06 -13.53
C ASN A 186 10.43 -2.37 -12.19
N GLN A 187 9.76 -1.31 -11.75
CA GLN A 187 10.14 -0.61 -10.51
C GLN A 187 9.88 -1.47 -9.26
N ALA A 188 8.71 -2.09 -9.14
CA ALA A 188 8.41 -3.04 -8.08
C ALA A 188 9.25 -4.32 -8.18
N LEU A 189 9.55 -4.75 -9.40
CA LEU A 189 10.43 -5.90 -9.64
C LEU A 189 11.83 -5.62 -9.10
N ASP A 190 12.39 -4.44 -9.36
CA ASP A 190 13.69 -4.03 -8.84
C ASP A 190 13.70 -4.01 -7.31
N GLN A 191 12.63 -3.53 -6.66
CA GLN A 191 12.51 -3.61 -5.19
C GLN A 191 12.51 -5.04 -4.67
N VAL A 192 11.83 -5.96 -5.36
CA VAL A 192 11.83 -7.38 -5.02
C VAL A 192 13.21 -7.98 -5.24
N LEU A 193 13.89 -7.66 -6.34
CA LEU A 193 15.23 -8.14 -6.64
C LEU A 193 16.25 -7.64 -5.61
N ASP A 194 16.23 -6.36 -5.27
CA ASP A 194 17.01 -5.78 -4.17
C ASP A 194 16.72 -6.48 -2.84
N SER A 195 15.44 -6.78 -2.58
CA SER A 195 15.03 -7.49 -1.38
C SER A 195 15.57 -8.91 -1.32
N ILE A 196 15.54 -9.63 -2.44
CA ILE A 196 16.15 -10.96 -2.57
C ILE A 196 17.66 -10.86 -2.38
N ALA A 197 18.28 -9.87 -3.02
CA ALA A 197 19.71 -9.72 -3.02
C ALA A 197 20.26 -9.34 -1.63
N ASP A 198 19.56 -8.50 -0.87
CA ASP A 198 19.84 -8.25 0.55
C ASP A 198 19.75 -9.54 1.39
N CYS A 199 18.74 -10.38 1.15
CA CYS A 199 18.64 -11.70 1.78
C CYS A 199 19.80 -12.63 1.35
N VAL A 200 20.21 -12.57 0.09
CA VAL A 200 21.23 -13.44 -0.52
C VAL A 200 22.66 -13.04 -0.14
N ASN A 201 22.90 -11.77 0.20
CA ASN A 201 24.19 -11.27 0.71
C ASN A 201 24.64 -11.96 2.02
N GLY A 202 23.80 -12.81 2.62
CA GLY A 202 24.17 -13.81 3.63
C GLY A 202 25.05 -14.99 3.15
N ARG A 203 25.46 -15.04 1.87
CA ARG A 203 26.15 -16.14 1.15
C ARG A 203 25.26 -17.36 0.87
N HIS A 204 24.46 -17.26 -0.19
CA HIS A 204 23.66 -18.37 -0.71
C HIS A 204 24.13 -18.79 -2.11
N LYS A 205 23.99 -20.08 -2.43
CA LYS A 205 24.24 -20.60 -3.79
C LYS A 205 22.93 -20.89 -4.49
N LEU A 206 22.76 -20.37 -5.70
CA LEU A 206 21.64 -20.76 -6.55
C LEU A 206 21.98 -22.08 -7.23
N ARG A 207 21.18 -23.12 -7.01
CA ARG A 207 21.34 -24.39 -7.72
C ARG A 207 20.23 -24.57 -8.74
N VAL A 208 20.63 -24.85 -9.97
CA VAL A 208 19.72 -25.15 -11.08
C VAL A 208 19.79 -26.64 -11.39
N CYS A 209 18.64 -27.31 -11.31
CA CYS A 209 18.53 -28.72 -11.67
C CYS A 209 18.69 -28.87 -13.19
N LYS A 210 19.68 -29.66 -13.64
CA LYS A 210 19.88 -29.95 -15.08
C LYS A 210 18.73 -30.74 -15.72
N CYS A 211 17.88 -31.38 -14.91
CA CYS A 211 16.86 -32.30 -15.38
C CYS A 211 15.51 -31.64 -15.63
N CYS A 212 15.16 -30.64 -14.81
CA CYS A 212 13.85 -29.97 -14.88
C CYS A 212 13.91 -28.45 -14.78
N SER A 213 15.12 -27.87 -14.83
CA SER A 213 15.38 -26.42 -14.74
C SER A 213 14.85 -25.78 -13.45
N TRP A 214 14.47 -26.57 -12.45
CA TRP A 214 14.00 -26.06 -11.18
C TRP A 214 15.15 -25.42 -10.40
N THR A 215 14.90 -24.23 -9.86
CA THR A 215 15.88 -23.41 -9.15
C THR A 215 15.64 -23.46 -7.64
N SER A 216 16.73 -23.51 -6.88
CA SER A 216 16.69 -23.49 -5.42
C SER A 216 17.79 -22.65 -4.83
N LEU A 217 17.48 -21.96 -3.74
CA LEU A 217 18.44 -21.17 -2.98
C LEU A 217 18.94 -22.01 -1.80
N ASP A 218 20.22 -22.36 -1.83
CA ASP A 218 20.88 -23.19 -0.83
C ASP A 218 21.45 -22.29 0.29
N SER A 219 20.87 -22.37 1.49
CA SER A 219 21.34 -21.68 2.70
C SER A 219 22.14 -22.58 3.65
N THR A 220 22.04 -23.90 3.50
CA THR A 220 22.66 -24.89 4.40
C THR A 220 22.85 -26.17 3.61
N HIS A 221 24.06 -26.77 3.68
CA HIS A 221 24.54 -27.94 2.93
C HIS A 221 23.69 -29.23 3.03
N ASN A 222 22.38 -29.18 2.79
CA ASN A 222 21.47 -30.31 2.88
C ASN A 222 20.73 -30.47 1.55
N LEU A 223 21.21 -31.42 0.74
CA LEU A 223 20.94 -31.54 -0.69
C LEU A 223 19.81 -32.53 -1.04
N SER A 224 19.05 -32.99 -0.05
CA SER A 224 18.24 -34.20 -0.20
C SER A 224 16.94 -34.07 -1.01
N HIS A 225 16.51 -32.88 -1.47
CA HIS A 225 15.14 -32.71 -2.04
C HIS A 225 14.97 -31.81 -3.29
N LEU A 226 16.01 -31.58 -4.10
CA LEU A 226 15.99 -30.49 -5.11
C LEU A 226 15.54 -30.87 -6.55
N CYS A 227 14.91 -32.03 -6.78
CA CYS A 227 14.41 -32.41 -8.12
C CYS A 227 12.93 -32.81 -8.10
N ARG A 228 12.09 -32.11 -8.87
CA ARG A 228 10.63 -32.37 -8.96
C ARG A 228 10.24 -33.60 -9.81
N VAL A 229 11.20 -34.26 -10.47
CA VAL A 229 10.93 -35.27 -11.51
C VAL A 229 11.18 -36.71 -11.05
N GLY A 230 11.63 -36.97 -9.81
CA GLY A 230 11.65 -38.36 -9.32
C GLY A 230 12.34 -38.61 -7.99
N ASN A 231 11.72 -39.51 -7.22
CA ASN A 231 12.24 -40.12 -5.99
C ASN A 231 13.60 -40.79 -6.20
N ALA A 232 14.67 -40.27 -5.59
CA ALA A 232 15.78 -41.06 -5.06
C ALA A 232 16.78 -40.14 -4.35
N HIS A 233 16.99 -40.41 -3.06
CA HIS A 233 18.17 -40.02 -2.31
C HIS A 233 19.45 -40.42 -3.06
N VAL A 234 20.16 -39.49 -3.70
CA VAL A 234 21.60 -39.63 -3.98
C VAL A 234 22.21 -38.23 -4.12
N ASP A 235 23.06 -37.86 -3.16
CA ASP A 235 23.97 -36.71 -3.20
C ASP A 235 24.97 -36.83 -4.37
N SER A 236 24.53 -36.53 -5.59
CA SER A 236 25.45 -36.45 -6.73
C SER A 236 25.63 -34.98 -7.15
N PRO A 237 26.79 -34.36 -6.84
CA PRO A 237 27.08 -32.98 -7.21
C PRO A 237 26.97 -32.69 -8.71
N ASN A 238 27.02 -33.72 -9.57
CA ASN A 238 27.01 -33.56 -11.03
C ASN A 238 25.64 -33.24 -11.66
N ARG A 239 24.52 -33.33 -10.92
CA ARG A 239 23.17 -33.03 -11.45
C ARG A 239 22.74 -31.58 -11.38
N TYR A 240 23.51 -30.72 -10.71
CA TYR A 240 23.17 -29.32 -10.52
C TYR A 240 24.31 -28.43 -11.02
N HIS A 241 23.97 -27.32 -11.66
CA HIS A 241 24.92 -26.22 -11.78
C HIS A 241 24.73 -25.32 -10.56
N SER A 242 25.84 -25.00 -9.90
CA SER A 242 25.86 -24.02 -8.81
C SER A 242 26.29 -22.70 -9.40
N VAL A 243 25.52 -21.66 -9.11
CA VAL A 243 25.78 -20.30 -9.55
C VAL A 243 26.00 -19.48 -8.30
N ASP A 244 27.20 -18.93 -8.18
CA ASP A 244 27.51 -18.01 -7.12
C ASP A 244 26.89 -16.65 -7.48
N LEU A 245 26.05 -16.15 -6.58
CA LEU A 245 25.39 -14.86 -6.74
C LEU A 245 26.13 -13.81 -5.92
N GLY A 246 26.22 -12.61 -6.46
CA GLY A 246 26.70 -11.45 -5.72
C GLY A 246 26.73 -10.20 -6.60
N TYR A 247 27.30 -9.12 -6.08
CA TYR A 247 27.15 -7.80 -6.68
C TYR A 247 28.35 -7.41 -7.54
N ILE A 248 28.09 -6.99 -8.78
CA ILE A 248 29.06 -6.33 -9.66
C ILE A 248 28.47 -4.98 -10.06
N GLY A 249 29.12 -3.88 -9.67
CA GLY A 249 28.70 -2.53 -10.04
C GLY A 249 27.32 -2.10 -9.52
N GLY A 250 26.85 -2.68 -8.41
CA GLY A 250 25.53 -2.36 -7.83
C GLY A 250 24.38 -3.20 -8.37
N ASN A 251 24.62 -4.08 -9.35
CA ASN A 251 23.61 -5.01 -9.86
C ASN A 251 23.86 -6.43 -9.36
N LEU A 252 22.80 -7.14 -8.98
CA LEU A 252 22.86 -8.57 -8.70
C LEU A 252 23.33 -9.30 -9.96
N SER A 253 24.50 -9.92 -9.88
CA SER A 253 25.20 -10.54 -10.99
C SER A 253 25.57 -11.97 -10.64
N ILE A 254 25.66 -12.81 -11.67
CA ILE A 254 26.26 -14.12 -11.56
C ILE A 254 27.78 -13.92 -11.46
N LEU A 255 28.35 -14.21 -10.30
CA LEU A 255 29.77 -13.94 -10.03
C LEU A 255 30.68 -14.97 -10.70
N ASP A 256 30.23 -16.22 -10.82
CA ASP A 256 30.94 -17.24 -11.55
C ASP A 256 30.00 -18.37 -12.00
N THR A 257 30.19 -18.84 -13.23
CA THR A 257 29.62 -20.11 -13.69
C THR A 257 30.77 -21.08 -13.79
N THR A 258 31.09 -21.77 -12.69
CA THR A 258 31.99 -22.94 -12.77
C THR A 258 31.39 -23.93 -13.78
N ARG A 259 32.04 -24.02 -14.95
CA ARG A 259 31.72 -24.97 -16.03
C ARG A 259 31.93 -26.41 -15.58
#